data_AF-A0A920QEW6-F1
#
_entry.id   AF-A0A920QEW6-F1
#
_cell.length_a   1.000
_cell.length_b   1.000
_cell.length_c   1.000
_cell.angle_alpha   90.00
_cell.angle_beta   90.00
_cell.angle_gamma   90.00
#
_symmetry.space_group_name_H-M   'P 1'
#
loop_
_entity.id
_entity.type
_entity.pdbx_description
1 polymer ?
#
loop_
_entity_poly.entity_id
_entity_poly.type
_entity_poly.pdbx_seq_one_letter_code
_entity_poly.pdbx_strand_id
1 'polypeptide(L)' 'MANYHNSFAQPVGFPVPEWKECQMPTRSTISGSWCRVELLDAETHTKDLFNAYLKNMTIQTGLICSMARSIALKSLKFG' A
#
# COMPACT_ATOMS: atom_id res chain seq x y z
N MET A 1 -9.03 -8.89 -38.06
CA MET A 1 -8.66 -8.94 -36.63
C MET A 1 -9.53 -9.97 -35.94
N ALA A 2 -8.97 -10.87 -35.14
CA ALA A 2 -9.77 -11.83 -34.37
C ALA A 2 -10.47 -11.10 -33.21
N ASN A 3 -11.77 -11.36 -33.03
CA ASN A 3 -12.63 -10.71 -32.03
C ASN A 3 -13.03 -11.74 -30.97
N TYR A 4 -12.12 -12.09 -30.07
CA TYR A 4 -12.47 -12.92 -28.91
C TYR A 4 -13.18 -12.07 -27.88
N HIS A 5 -14.18 -12.65 -27.22
CA HIS A 5 -14.89 -12.00 -26.12
C HIS A 5 -14.92 -12.92 -24.91
N ASN A 6 -14.82 -12.36 -23.70
CA ASN A 6 -15.03 -13.12 -22.47
C ASN A 6 -16.54 -13.30 -22.18
N SER A 7 -16.87 -14.00 -21.09
CA SER A 7 -18.26 -14.26 -20.66
C SER A 7 -19.07 -12.98 -20.35
N PHE A 8 -18.42 -11.82 -20.26
CA PHE A 8 -19.04 -10.52 -20.06
C PHE A 8 -19.14 -9.72 -21.37
N ALA A 9 -18.94 -10.37 -22.52
CA ALA A 9 -18.94 -9.74 -23.85
C ALA A 9 -17.89 -8.62 -23.99
N GLN A 10 -16.78 -8.69 -23.26
CA GLN A 10 -15.67 -7.75 -23.39
C GLN A 10 -14.62 -8.30 -24.37
N PRO A 11 -14.05 -7.47 -25.26
CA PRO A 11 -13.04 -7.92 -26.21
C PRO A 11 -11.76 -8.36 -25.47
N VAL A 12 -11.25 -9.53 -25.82
CA VAL A 12 -10.02 -10.12 -25.27
C VAL A 12 -9.05 -10.54 -26.37
N GLY A 13 -7.80 -10.77 -25.98
CA GLY A 13 -6.76 -11.25 -26.89
C GLY A 13 -6.94 -12.71 -27.30
N PHE A 14 -5.94 -13.23 -28.00
CA PHE A 14 -5.93 -14.64 -28.41
C PHE A 14 -5.94 -15.57 -27.19
N PRO A 15 -6.60 -16.73 -27.30
CA PRO A 15 -6.51 -17.75 -26.25
C PRO A 15 -5.07 -18.20 -26.08
N VAL A 16 -4.62 -18.34 -24.84
CA VAL A 16 -3.31 -18.90 -24.49
C VAL A 16 -3.48 -20.42 -24.35
N PRO A 17 -2.85 -21.24 -25.23
CA PRO A 17 -2.96 -22.69 -25.14
C PRO A 17 -2.47 -23.20 -23.79
N GLU A 18 -3.17 -24.19 -23.23
CA GLU A 18 -2.81 -24.86 -21.97
C GLU A 18 -2.71 -23.95 -20.74
N TRP A 19 -3.34 -22.76 -20.79
CA TRP A 19 -3.44 -21.87 -19.63
C TRP A 19 -4.07 -22.59 -18.44
N LYS A 20 -3.41 -22.50 -17.28
CA LYS A 20 -3.87 -23.05 -16.00
C LYS A 20 -4.04 -21.93 -14.99
N GLU A 21 -4.94 -22.14 -14.05
CA GLU A 21 -5.12 -21.25 -12.91
C GLU A 21 -3.83 -21.16 -12.09
N CYS A 22 -3.50 -19.94 -11.66
CA CYS A 22 -2.40 -19.72 -10.75
C CYS A 22 -2.77 -20.24 -9.36
N GLN A 23 -1.82 -20.89 -8.68
CA GLN A 23 -2.02 -21.30 -7.30
C GLN A 23 -2.06 -20.08 -6.39
N MET A 24 -2.93 -20.13 -5.38
CA MET A 24 -2.99 -19.07 -4.36
C MET A 24 -1.64 -18.98 -3.62
N PRO A 25 -1.15 -17.76 -3.31
CA PRO A 25 0.05 -17.62 -2.52
C PRO A 25 -0.16 -18.18 -1.12
N THR A 26 0.84 -18.88 -0.60
CA THR A 26 0.81 -19.40 0.77
C THR A 26 0.75 -18.25 1.77
N ARG A 27 -0.04 -18.42 2.84
CA ARG A 27 -0.12 -17.48 3.97
C ARG A 27 1.11 -17.61 4.88
N SER A 28 2.28 -17.32 4.33
CA SER A 28 3.58 -17.39 5.00
C SER A 28 4.41 -16.16 4.70
N THR A 29 5.33 -15.83 5.60
CA THR A 29 6.31 -14.78 5.37
C THR A 29 7.23 -15.12 4.21
N ILE A 30 7.39 -14.18 3.27
CA ILE A 30 8.27 -14.31 2.11
C ILE A 30 9.50 -13.42 2.33
N SER A 31 10.69 -14.01 2.33
CA SER A 31 11.95 -13.27 2.53
C SER A 31 12.70 -13.13 1.20
N GLY A 32 13.06 -11.89 0.84
CA GLY A 32 13.97 -11.58 -0.25
C GLY A 32 15.24 -10.92 0.26
N SER A 33 16.15 -10.53 -0.65
CA SER A 33 17.45 -9.97 -0.27
C SER A 33 17.36 -8.58 0.38
N TRP A 34 16.29 -7.84 0.11
CA TRP A 34 16.13 -6.44 0.54
C TRP A 34 14.90 -6.21 1.41
N CYS A 35 13.89 -7.07 1.26
CA CYS A 35 12.59 -6.90 1.87
C CYS A 35 12.05 -8.24 2.35
N ARG A 36 11.16 -8.16 3.34
CA ARG A 36 10.37 -9.27 3.85
C ARG A 36 8.90 -8.89 3.76
N VAL A 37 8.08 -9.80 3.25
CA VAL A 37 6.63 -9.63 3.16
C VAL A 37 6.00 -10.54 4.21
N GLU A 38 5.34 -9.94 5.18
CA GLU A 38 4.64 -10.63 6.26
C GLU A 38 3.12 -10.56 6.06
N LEU A 39 2.38 -11.42 6.74
CA LEU A 39 0.93 -11.31 6.79
C LEU A 39 0.55 -10.03 7.52
N LEU A 40 -0.45 -9.32 7.02
CA LEU A 40 -0.92 -8.10 7.67
C LEU A 40 -1.62 -8.41 9.00
N ASP A 41 -0.93 -8.10 10.10
CA ASP A 41 -1.50 -7.97 11.44
C ASP A 41 -1.73 -6.50 11.81
N ALA A 42 -2.95 -6.15 12.20
CA ALA A 42 -3.32 -4.79 12.55
C ALA A 42 -2.67 -4.33 13.87
N GLU A 43 -2.58 -5.20 14.87
CA GLU A 43 -2.01 -4.82 16.17
C GLU A 43 -0.51 -4.53 16.05
N THR A 44 0.19 -5.36 15.27
CA THR A 44 1.64 -5.24 15.09
C THR A 44 2.02 -4.16 14.07
N HIS A 45 1.32 -4.04 12.94
CA HIS A 45 1.80 -3.24 11.80
C HIS A 45 1.18 -1.85 11.65
N THR A 46 0.02 -1.58 12.27
CA THR A 46 -0.72 -0.33 12.00
C THR A 46 0.11 0.92 12.29
N LYS A 47 0.82 0.93 13.41
CA LYS A 47 1.62 2.08 13.83
C LYS A 47 2.70 2.43 12.81
N ASP A 48 3.45 1.43 12.34
CA ASP A 48 4.58 1.65 11.45
C ASP A 48 4.12 1.98 10.02
N LEU A 49 3.07 1.30 9.52
CA LEU A 49 2.46 1.62 8.23
C LEU A 49 1.87 3.03 8.21
N PHE A 50 1.17 3.43 9.28
CA PHE A 50 0.60 4.77 9.39
C PHE A 50 1.69 5.84 9.45
N ASN A 51 2.75 5.63 10.24
CA ASN A 51 3.89 6.55 10.29
C ASN A 51 4.59 6.69 8.93
N ALA A 52 4.75 5.60 8.18
CA ALA A 52 5.32 5.63 6.84
C ALA A 52 4.45 6.44 5.86
N TYR A 53 3.12 6.28 5.93
CA TYR A 53 2.17 7.06 5.15
C TYR A 53 2.24 8.57 5.46
N LEU A 54 2.26 8.93 6.75
CA LEU A 54 2.41 10.32 7.16
C LEU A 54 3.73 10.94 6.72
N LYS A 55 4.84 10.20 6.78
CA LYS A 55 6.14 10.65 6.29
C LYS A 55 6.07 11.05 4.82
N ASN A 56 5.37 10.28 3.99
CA ASN A 56 5.17 10.61 2.58
C ASN A 56 4.33 11.88 2.41
N MET A 57 3.26 12.04 3.18
CA MET A 57 2.42 13.24 3.16
C MET A 57 3.14 14.51 3.60
N THR A 58 4.09 14.42 4.53
CA THR A 58 4.88 15.58 4.95
C THR A 58 5.81 16.11 3.86
N ILE A 59 6.19 15.28 2.88
CA ILE A 59 6.98 15.72 1.71
C ILE A 59 6.09 16.49 0.71
N GLN A 60 4.79 16.16 0.64
CA GLN A 60 3.82 16.85 -0.23
C GLN A 60 3.22 18.11 0.41
N THR A 61 3.28 18.24 1.75
CA THR A 61 2.67 19.35 2.49
C THR A 61 3.69 20.10 3.36
N GLY A 62 4.70 20.68 2.70
CA GLY A 62 5.72 21.53 3.34
C GLY A 62 5.22 22.81 4.05
N LEU A 63 3.92 23.01 4.28
CA LEU A 63 3.38 24.20 4.97
C LEU A 63 2.50 23.95 6.20
N ILE A 64 1.99 22.74 6.47
CA ILE A 64 1.06 22.55 7.61
C ILE A 64 1.68 21.87 8.84
N CYS A 65 2.77 21.10 8.70
CA CYS A 65 3.33 20.36 9.83
C CYS A 65 4.28 21.21 10.72
N SER A 66 4.89 22.27 10.18
CA SER A 66 5.69 23.22 10.98
C SER A 66 4.84 24.08 11.93
N MET A 67 3.55 24.26 11.63
CA MET A 67 2.61 24.99 12.49
C MET A 67 2.17 24.19 13.72
N ALA A 68 2.07 22.85 13.61
CA ALA A 68 1.62 22.01 14.72
C ALA A 68 2.63 21.93 15.88
N ARG A 69 3.94 22.00 15.60
CA ARG A 69 4.98 22.10 16.66
C ARG A 69 4.96 23.46 17.38
N SER A 70 4.65 24.55 16.67
CA SER A 70 4.60 25.90 17.26
C SER A 70 3.36 26.12 18.13
N ILE A 71 2.21 25.53 17.76
CA ILE A 71 0.98 25.64 18.56
C ILE A 71 1.11 24.88 19.89
N ALA A 72 1.67 23.66 19.86
CA ALA A 72 1.85 22.86 21.09
C ALA A 72 2.88 23.47 22.07
N LEU A 73 3.92 24.14 21.58
CA LEU A 73 4.92 24.80 22.44
C LEU A 73 4.44 26.13 23.03
N LYS A 74 3.46 26.80 22.42
CA LYS A 74 2.94 28.08 22.92
C LYS A 74 1.93 27.92 24.06
N SER A 75 1.22 26.79 24.12
CA SER A 75 0.26 26.46 25.18
C SER A 75 0.90 25.96 26.49
N LEU A 76 2.20 25.63 26.48
CA LEU A 76 2.95 25.22 27.67
C LEU A 76 3.78 26.35 28.31
N LYS A 77 3.87 27.52 27.66
CA LYS A 77 4.58 28.71 28.17
C LYS A 77 3.68 29.87 28.57
N PHE A 78 2.38 29.79 28.27
CA PHE A 78 1.39 30.69 28.83
C PHE A 78 0.52 29.88 29.78
N GLY A 79 0.92 29.91 31.06
CA GLY A 79 0.01 29.63 32.17
C GLY A 79 -1.07 30.70 32.29
#